data_AF-A0A4S1ZI38-F1
#
_entry.id   AF-A0A4S1ZI38-F1
#
_cell.length_a   1.000
_cell.length_b   1.000
_cell.length_c   1.000
_cell.angle_alpha   90.00
_cell.angle_beta   90.00
_cell.angle_gamma   90.00
#
_symmetry.space_group_name_H-M   'P 1'
#
loop_
_entity.id
_entity.type
_entity.pdbx_description
1 polymer ?
#
loop_
_entity_poly.entity_id
_entity_poly.type
_entity_poly.pdbx_seq_one_letter_code
_entity_poly.pdbx_strand_id
1 'polypeptide(L)' 'METWEVREDDYFRQKIILLRHYFPGVNIDDLDEEDFARLVCDAEWMHSQMVITRHANALGL' A
#
# COMPACT_ATOMS: atom_id res chain seq x y z
N MET A 1 -19.85 4.55 -18.92
CA MET A 1 -18.64 4.66 -18.09
C MET A 1 -18.92 3.94 -16.78
N GLU A 2 -18.46 2.71 -16.65
CA GLU A 2 -18.43 1.99 -15.36
C GLU A 2 -17.25 2.52 -14.56
N THR A 3 -17.45 3.66 -13.90
CA THR A 3 -16.39 4.43 -13.23
C THR A 3 -15.94 3.84 -11.88
N TRP A 4 -16.48 2.68 -11.50
CA TRP A 4 -16.32 2.07 -10.18
C TRP A 4 -15.55 0.73 -10.22
N GLU A 5 -15.30 0.19 -11.41
CA GLU A 5 -14.56 -1.06 -11.55
C GLU A 5 -13.07 -0.80 -11.35
N VAL A 6 -12.48 -1.44 -10.35
CA VAL A 6 -11.02 -1.41 -10.13
C VAL A 6 -10.39 -2.29 -11.19
N ARG A 7 -9.64 -1.69 -12.11
CA ARG A 7 -8.89 -2.44 -13.12
C ARG A 7 -7.59 -2.96 -12.54
N GLU A 8 -7.02 -3.98 -13.18
CA GLU A 8 -5.72 -4.54 -12.81
C GLU A 8 -4.62 -3.44 -12.76
N ASP A 9 -4.65 -2.52 -13.73
CA ASP A 9 -3.77 -1.35 -13.76
C ASP A 9 -3.94 -0.44 -12.55
N ASP A 10 -5.18 -0.27 -12.05
CA ASP A 10 -5.47 0.57 -10.89
C ASP A 10 -5.02 -0.11 -9.59
N TYR A 11 -5.23 -1.43 -9.49
CA TYR A 11 -4.73 -2.25 -8.39
C TYR A 11 -3.20 -2.16 -8.30
N PHE A 12 -2.50 -2.32 -9.41
CA PHE A 12 -1.04 -2.24 -9.45
C PHE A 12 -0.53 -0.83 -9.11
N ARG A 13 -1.21 0.21 -9.61
CA ARG A 13 -0.90 1.61 -9.30
C ARG A 13 -1.04 1.91 -7.81
N GLN A 14 -2.07 1.37 -7.15
CA GLN A 14 -2.25 1.50 -5.70
C GLN A 14 -1.05 0.89 -4.94
N LYS A 15 -0.58 -0.30 -5.33
CA LYS A 15 0.56 -0.95 -4.68
C LYS A 15 1.84 -0.13 -4.80
N ILE A 16 2.11 0.42 -5.99
CA ILE A 16 3.27 1.32 -6.21
C ILE A 16 3.19 2.56 -5.32
N ILE A 17 2.00 3.18 -5.21
CA ILE A 17 1.82 4.35 -4.33
C ILE A 17 2.08 3.98 -2.87
N LEU A 18 1.60 2.82 -2.43
CA LEU A 18 1.80 2.32 -1.08
C LEU A 18 3.29 2.09 -0.78
N LEU A 19 4.00 1.42 -1.69
CA LEU A 19 5.45 1.21 -1.58
C LEU A 19 6.21 2.54 -1.47
N ARG A 20 5.89 3.53 -2.32
CA ARG A 20 6.53 4.86 -2.25
C ARG A 20 6.26 5.59 -0.94
N HIS A 21 5.11 5.35 -0.32
CA HIS A 21 4.74 5.97 0.96
C HIS A 21 5.50 5.36 2.14
N TYR A 22 5.56 4.03 2.22
CA TYR A 22 6.16 3.32 3.35
C TYR A 22 7.66 3.05 3.19
N PHE A 23 8.14 2.93 1.95
CA PHE A 23 9.53 2.62 1.61
C PHE A 23 10.11 3.60 0.58
N PRO A 24 10.20 4.90 0.89
CA PRO A 24 10.61 5.93 -0.08
C PRO A 24 12.03 5.79 -0.63
N GLY A 25 12.90 5.02 0.05
CA GLY A 25 14.27 4.75 -0.39
C GLY A 25 14.42 3.53 -1.29
N VAL A 26 13.35 2.78 -1.55
CA VAL A 26 13.37 1.60 -2.42
C VAL A 26 13.17 2.05 -3.86
N ASN A 27 14.11 1.66 -4.74
CA ASN A 27 13.91 1.79 -6.17
C ASN A 27 13.04 0.63 -6.67
N ILE A 28 11.81 0.92 -7.07
CA ILE A 28 10.83 -0.10 -7.48
C ILE A 28 11.26 -0.78 -8.79
N ASP A 29 11.98 -0.06 -9.66
CA ASP A 29 12.44 -0.60 -10.94
C ASP A 29 13.55 -1.67 -10.78
N ASP A 30 14.17 -1.73 -9.60
CA ASP A 30 15.22 -2.71 -9.27
C ASP A 30 14.68 -3.91 -8.48
N LEU A 31 13.39 -3.95 -8.15
CA LEU A 31 12.79 -5.05 -7.38
C LEU A 31 12.47 -6.23 -8.29
N ASP A 32 12.78 -7.43 -7.83
CA ASP A 32 12.20 -8.64 -8.39
C ASP A 32 10.74 -8.85 -7.91
N GLU A 33 10.06 -9.82 -8.51
CA GLU A 33 8.65 -10.09 -8.23
C GLU A 33 8.41 -10.51 -6.78
N GLU A 34 9.36 -11.22 -6.17
CA GLU A 34 9.25 -11.72 -4.80
C GLU A 34 9.43 -10.60 -3.78
N ASP A 35 10.46 -9.77 -3.96
CA ASP A 35 10.70 -8.60 -3.12
C ASP A 35 9.60 -7.55 -3.28
N PHE A 36 9.10 -7.35 -4.50
CA PHE A 36 7.93 -6.49 -4.73
C PHE A 36 6.72 -6.99 -3.92
N ALA A 37 6.37 -8.28 -4.05
CA ALA A 37 5.22 -8.85 -3.35
C ALA A 37 5.38 -8.77 -1.82
N ARG A 38 6.57 -9.07 -1.30
CA ARG A 38 6.88 -8.99 0.13
C ARG A 38 6.75 -7.57 0.66
N LEU A 39 7.37 -6.60 0.00
CA LEU A 39 7.31 -5.20 0.43
C LEU A 39 5.89 -4.62 0.32
N VAL A 40 5.11 -5.06 -0.67
CA VAL A 40 3.70 -4.68 -0.76
C VAL A 40 2.92 -5.19 0.44
N CYS A 41 3.08 -6.47 0.82
CA CYS A 41 2.44 -7.03 2.00
C CYS A 41 2.82 -6.27 3.28
N ASP A 42 4.10 -5.93 3.45
CA ASP A 42 4.57 -5.16 4.59
C ASP A 42 3.95 -3.74 4.61
N ALA A 43 3.92 -3.06 3.47
CA ALA A 43 3.29 -1.74 3.33
C ALA A 43 1.79 -1.78 3.67
N GLU A 44 1.07 -2.82 3.22
CA GLU A 44 -0.36 -3.01 3.52
C GLU A 44 -0.61 -3.28 5.00
N TRP A 45 0.26 -4.07 5.63
CA TRP A 45 0.19 -4.30 7.06
C TRP A 45 0.43 -3.00 7.84
N MET A 46 1.47 -2.24 7.49
CA MET A 46 1.77 -0.93 8.11
C MET A 46 0.61 0.05 7.93
N HIS A 47 -0.02 0.07 6.75
CA HIS A 47 -1.20 0.90 6.50
C HIS A 47 -2.38 0.51 7.38
N SER A 48 -2.67 -0.78 7.48
CA SER A 48 -3.74 -1.29 8.34
C SER A 48 -3.52 -0.91 9.81
N GLN A 49 -2.29 -1.06 10.32
CA GLN A 49 -1.95 -0.63 11.68
C GLN A 49 -2.18 0.88 11.87
N MET A 50 -1.70 1.71 10.93
CA MET A 50 -1.92 3.16 11.00
C MET A 50 -3.41 3.53 11.01
N VAL A 51 -4.23 2.90 10.18
CA VAL A 51 -5.68 3.11 10.14
C VAL A 51 -6.33 2.71 11.47
N ILE A 52 -5.96 1.55 12.03
CA ILE A 52 -6.44 1.09 13.34
C ILE A 52 -6.07 2.08 14.44
N THR A 53 -4.81 2.52 14.51
CA THR A 53 -4.35 3.49 15.51
C THR A 53 -5.09 4.82 15.38
N ARG A 54 -5.29 5.31 14.14
CA ARG A 54 -6.04 6.54 13.90
C ARG A 54 -7.50 6.41 14.34
N HIS A 55 -8.14 5.28 14.08
CA HIS A 55 -9.49 5.03 14.56
C HIS A 55 -9.58 4.94 16.08
N ALA A 56 -8.64 4.24 16.75
CA ALA A 56 -8.58 4.17 18.20
C ALA A 56 -8.44 5.57 18.83
N ASN A 57 -7.48 6.37 18.33
CA ASN A 57 -7.26 7.74 18.77
C ASN A 57 -8.50 8.64 18.52
N ALA A 58 -9.18 8.49 17.39
CA ALA A 58 -10.40 9.25 17.09
C ALA A 58 -11.56 8.93 18.05
N LEU A 59 -11.57 7.72 18.63
CA LEU A 59 -12.53 7.29 19.63
C LEU A 59 -12.07 7.60 21.08
N GLY A 60 -10.88 8.17 21.25
CA GLY A 60 -10.31 8.49 22.57
C GLY A 60 -9.88 7.26 23.39
N LEU A 61 -9.58 6.14 22.72
CA LEU A 61 -8.99 4.93 23.29
C LEU A 61 -7.46 4.97 23.20
#